data_AF-T1C0Y6-F1
#
_entry.id   AF-T1C0Y6-F1
#
_cell.length_a   1.000
_cell.length_b   1.000
_cell.length_c   1.000
_cell.angle_alpha   90.00
_cell.angle_beta   90.00
_cell.angle_gamma   90.00
#
_symmetry.space_group_name_H-M   'P 1'
#
loop_
_entity.id
_entity.type
_entity.pdbx_description
1 polymer ?
#
loop_
_entity_poly.entity_id
_entity_poly.type
_entity_poly.pdbx_seq_one_letter_code
_entity_poly.pdbx_strand_id
1 'polypeptide(L)' 'MNEIADVLETIRDVVNIASSRMLEEKRGAGRPPIPTSDIVKVMLMQAYFGMPNRVAQGFLRLFG' A
#
# COMPACT_ATOMS: atom_id res chain seq x y z
N MET A 1 -21.33 -8.67 8.85
CA MET A 1 -20.30 -7.64 9.07
C MET A 1 -18.96 -8.34 9.05
N ASN A 2 -18.10 -8.02 8.09
CA ASN A 2 -16.76 -8.60 8.01
C ASN A 2 -15.79 -7.46 8.29
N GLU A 3 -15.57 -7.17 9.59
CA GLU A 3 -14.80 -6.00 10.03
C GLU A 3 -13.42 -5.91 9.38
N ILE A 4 -12.80 -7.05 9.06
CA ILE A 4 -11.51 -7.10 8.36
C ILE A 4 -11.64 -6.52 6.94
N ALA A 5 -12.71 -6.83 6.21
CA ALA A 5 -12.94 -6.29 4.88
C ALA A 5 -13.16 -4.77 4.94
N ASP A 6 -13.93 -4.29 5.93
CA ASP A 6 -14.22 -2.87 6.11
C ASP A 6 -12.96 -2.06 6.43
N VAL A 7 -12.06 -2.61 7.27
CA VAL A 7 -10.76 -1.97 7.58
C VAL A 7 -9.86 -1.94 6.34
N LEU A 8 -9.82 -3.02 5.55
CA LEU A 8 -9.03 -3.07 4.32
C LEU A 8 -9.53 -2.06 3.28
N GLU A 9 -10.84 -1.91 3.14
CA GLU A 9 -11.47 -0.95 2.25
C GLU A 9 -11.15 0.49 2.69
N THR A 10 -11.24 0.76 4.00
CA THR A 10 -10.87 2.06 4.57
C THR A 10 -9.41 2.43 4.29
N ILE A 11 -8.47 1.50 4.52
CA ILE A 11 -7.05 1.72 4.22
C ILE A 11 -6.85 2.00 2.72
N ARG A 12 -7.51 1.24 1.85
CA ARG A 12 -7.41 1.41 0.39
C ARG A 12 -7.84 2.82 -0.02
N ASP A 13 -8.97 3.27 0.47
CA ASP A 13 -9.56 4.54 0.06
C ASP A 13 -8.75 5.73 0.56
N VAL A 14 -8.29 5.70 1.81
CA VAL A 14 -7.42 6.74 2.38
C VAL A 14 -6.13 6.88 1.57
N VAL A 15 -5.47 5.75 1.26
CA VAL A 15 -4.21 5.75 0.50
C VAL A 15 -4.43 6.24 -0.93
N ASN A 16 -5.53 5.84 -1.58
CA ASN A 16 -5.84 6.27 -2.95
C ASN A 16 -6.11 7.78 -3.03
N ILE A 17 -6.89 8.33 -2.10
CA ILE A 17 -7.19 9.78 -2.04
C ILE A 17 -5.92 10.58 -1.77
N ALA A 18 -5.05 10.10 -0.88
CA ALA A 18 -3.76 10.74 -0.63
C ALA A 18 -2.89 10.69 -1.89
N SER A 19 -2.79 9.53 -2.53
CA SER A 19 -1.99 9.33 -3.74
C SER A 19 -2.45 10.20 -4.90
N SER A 20 -3.76 10.36 -5.11
CA SER A 20 -4.29 11.17 -6.22
C SER A 20 -4.00 12.67 -6.08
N ARG A 21 -3.65 13.12 -4.87
CA ARG A 21 -3.30 14.51 -4.56
C ARG A 21 -1.79 14.75 -4.62
N MET A 22 -0.99 13.69 -4.67
CA MET A 22 0.46 13.79 -4.81
C MET A 22 0.81 14.04 -6.27
N LEU A 23 1.64 15.05 -6.54
CA LEU A 23 2.22 15.24 -7.86
C LEU A 23 3.15 14.06 -8.16
N GLU A 24 3.11 13.53 -9.38
CA GLU A 24 4.10 12.55 -9.82
C GLU A 24 5.48 13.19 -9.80
N GLU A 25 6.28 12.79 -8.82
CA GLU A 25 7.64 13.26 -8.64
C GLU A 25 8.57 12.42 -9.53
N LYS A 26 9.49 13.08 -10.25
CA LYS A 26 10.47 12.39 -11.10
C LYS A 26 11.23 11.35 -10.28
N ARG A 27 11.27 10.10 -10.76
CA ARG A 27 11.98 9.00 -10.11
C ARG A 27 13.46 9.34 -9.97
N GLY A 28 13.89 9.64 -8.74
CA GLY A 28 15.30 9.78 -8.39
C GLY A 28 16.00 8.42 -8.31
N ALA A 29 17.33 8.45 -8.41
CA ALA A 29 18.15 7.25 -8.21
C ALA A 29 17.90 6.64 -6.81
N GLY A 30 17.74 5.32 -6.73
CA GLY A 30 17.47 4.59 -5.49
C GLY A 30 15.99 4.50 -5.09
N ARG A 31 15.07 5.17 -5.81
CA ARG A 31 13.62 4.98 -5.57
C ARG A 31 13.18 3.62 -6.14
N PRO A 32 12.46 2.78 -5.37
CA PRO A 32 11.95 1.50 -5.86
C PRO A 32 11.09 1.68 -7.12
N PRO A 33 11.06 0.69 -8.03
CA PRO A 33 10.23 0.76 -9.23
C PRO A 33 8.72 0.73 -8.95
N ILE A 34 8.34 0.37 -7.72
CA ILE A 34 6.96 0.21 -7.24
C ILE A 34 6.43 1.56 -6.73
N PRO A 35 5.16 1.94 -7.04
CA PRO A 35 4.54 3.14 -6.52
C PRO A 35 4.58 3.23 -4.99
N THR A 36 4.86 4.42 -4.46
CA THR A 36 4.92 4.64 -3.00
C THR A 36 3.58 4.33 -2.31
N SER A 37 2.46 4.60 -2.97
CA SER A 37 1.11 4.31 -2.45
C SER A 37 0.91 2.82 -2.17
N ASP A 38 1.39 1.94 -3.05
CA ASP A 38 1.27 0.49 -2.85
C ASP A 38 2.21 -0.02 -1.76
N ILE A 39 3.40 0.60 -1.61
CA ILE A 39 4.29 0.34 -0.47
C ILE A 39 3.59 0.68 0.85
N VAL A 40 2.99 1.86 0.95
CA VAL A 40 2.29 2.31 2.15
C VAL A 40 1.09 1.40 2.46
N LYS A 41 0.31 1.04 1.44
CA LYS A 41 -0.83 0.12 1.57
C LYS A 41 -0.40 -1.21 2.18
N VAL A 42 0.66 -1.82 1.65
CA VAL A 42 1.19 -3.08 2.15
C VAL A 42 1.77 -2.95 3.55
N MET A 43 2.50 -1.87 3.85
CA MET A 43 3.03 -1.62 5.20
C MET A 43 1.93 -1.49 6.24
N LEU A 44 0.83 -0.80 5.92
CA LEU A 44 -0.32 -0.69 6.81
C LEU A 44 -0.99 -2.04 7.02
N MET A 45 -1.18 -2.84 5.96
CA MET A 45 -1.69 -4.21 6.11
C MET A 45 -0.78 -5.05 7.01
N GLN A 46 0.54 -4.87 6.91
CA GLN A 46 1.50 -5.56 7.74
C GLN A 46 1.39 -5.17 9.22
N ALA A 47 1.29 -3.87 9.50
CA ALA A 47 1.21 -3.33 10.85
C ALA A 47 -0.11 -3.69 11.55
N TYR A 48 -1.24 -3.63 10.83
CA TYR A 48 -2.57 -3.84 11.42
C TYR A 48 -3.00 -5.30 11.47
N PHE A 49 -2.54 -6.15 10.54
CA PHE A 49 -2.96 -7.55 10.46
C PHE A 49 -1.85 -8.55 10.83
N GLY A 50 -0.69 -8.08 11.32
CA GLY A 50 0.44 -8.95 11.67
C GLY A 50 0.94 -9.77 10.48
N MET A 51 0.81 -9.23 9.28
CA MET A 51 1.03 -9.95 8.05
C MET A 51 2.52 -10.36 7.91
N PRO A 52 2.85 -11.59 7.52
CA PRO A 52 4.25 -11.98 7.33
C PRO A 52 4.88 -11.25 6.15
N ASN A 53 6.17 -10.88 6.26
CA ASN A 53 6.93 -10.21 5.19
C ASN A 53 6.82 -10.91 3.82
N ARG A 54 6.73 -12.25 3.79
CA ARG A 54 6.58 -13.02 2.54
C ARG A 54 5.28 -12.69 1.82
N VAL A 55 4.20 -12.56 2.57
CA VAL A 55 2.88 -12.27 2.01
C VAL A 55 2.84 -10.79 1.60
N ALA A 56 3.45 -9.90 2.39
CA ALA A 56 3.58 -8.47 2.05
C ALA A 56 4.33 -8.26 0.72
N GLN A 57 5.45 -8.97 0.51
CA GLN A 57 6.15 -8.96 -0.78
C GLN A 57 5.28 -9.49 -1.94
N GLY A 58 4.41 -10.47 -1.68
CA GLY A 58 3.43 -10.95 -2.66
C GLY A 58 2.45 -9.85 -3.07
N PHE A 59 1.95 -9.07 -2.12
CA PHE A 59 1.06 -7.92 -2.42
C PHE A 59 1.77 -6.79 -3.15
N LEU A 60 3.03 -6.49 -2.83
CA LEU A 60 3.82 -5.51 -3.59
C LEU A 60 3.97 -5.90 -5.07
N ARG A 61 4.03 -7.20 -5.39
CA ARG A 61 4.05 -7.69 -6.77
C ARG A 61 2.69 -7.68 -7.46
N LEU A 62 1.60 -7.73 -6.70
CA LEU A 62 0.23 -7.74 -7.22
C LEU A 62 -0.30 -6.32 -7.43
N PHE A 63 0.10 -5.38 -6.58
CA PHE A 63 -0.31 -3.98 -6.67
C PHE A 63 0.66 -3.12 -7.48
N GLY A 64 1.94 -3.49 -7.52
CA GLY A 64 3.02 -2.72 -8.15
C GLY A 64 3.11 -2.81 -9.67
#